data_AF-A0A221KCK0-F1
#
_entry.id   AF-A0A221KCK0-F1
#
_cell.length_a   1.000
_cell.length_b   1.000
_cell.length_c   1.000
_cell.angle_alpha   90.00
_cell.angle_beta   90.00
_cell.angle_gamma   90.00
#
_symmetry.space_group_name_H-M   'P 1'
#
loop_
_entity.id
_entity.type
_entity.pdbx_description
1 polymer ?
#
loop_
_entity_poly.entity_id
_entity_poly.type
_entity_poly.pdbx_seq_one_letter_code
_entity_poly.pdbx_strand_id
1 'polypeptide(L)'
;MNMRYLNLALYSEGRTDDRFLSGLLLRLTQDVCAGDVEMAEQVLALADPGSPSSGTRHDRILQAATAARGAWQILFVHADADADANRARSERVDPALALLKQRFGLKGLGVGVVPVRNCEAWALADGDALRRVFGTRLDNQALGLPATPKQVESISDPKQVLEAAFKATRPSGRHARAGVASRLTQLGEEVSLDLLRQVSAFSALDSELRQALASMHILR
;
A
#
# COMPACT_ATOMS: atom_id res chain seq x y z
N MET A 1 29.41 12.21 5.08
CA MET A 1 28.55 11.03 4.87
C MET A 1 27.91 11.18 3.50
N ASN A 2 28.01 10.20 2.60
CA ASN A 2 27.28 10.27 1.33
C ASN A 2 25.79 10.08 1.65
N MET A 3 25.00 11.13 1.46
CA MET A 3 23.55 11.05 1.53
C MET A 3 23.08 10.07 0.45
N ARG A 4 22.37 9.01 0.84
CA ARG A 4 21.76 8.08 -0.11
C ARG A 4 20.35 8.57 -0.41
N TYR A 5 20.07 8.73 -1.69
CA TYR A 5 18.73 9.07 -2.18
C TYR A 5 17.98 7.79 -2.53
N LEU A 6 16.75 7.66 -2.04
CA LEU A 6 15.88 6.51 -2.31
C LEU A 6 14.59 6.97 -2.99
N ASN A 7 14.41 6.52 -4.23
CA ASN A 7 13.18 6.74 -4.97
C ASN A 7 12.31 5.49 -4.91
N LEU A 8 11.03 5.72 -4.65
CA LEU A 8 10.00 4.69 -4.55
C LEU A 8 9.10 4.75 -5.77
N ALA A 9 8.68 3.59 -6.25
CA ALA A 9 7.64 3.46 -7.25
C ALA A 9 6.56 2.47 -6.79
N LEU A 10 5.35 2.63 -7.33
CA LEU A 10 4.20 1.75 -7.07
C LEU A 10 3.59 1.32 -8.40
N TYR A 11 3.38 0.03 -8.57
CA TYR A 11 2.50 -0.53 -9.58
C TYR A 11 1.27 -1.10 -8.87
N SER A 12 0.10 -0.50 -9.09
CA SER A 12 -1.17 -0.92 -8.49
C SER A 12 -2.15 -1.52 -9.50
N GLU A 13 -3.24 -2.11 -9.00
CA GLU A 13 -4.33 -2.63 -9.83
C GLU A 13 -5.38 -1.54 -10.10
N GLY A 14 -5.55 -0.57 -9.18
CA GLY A 14 -6.50 0.52 -9.34
C GLY A 14 -6.09 1.84 -8.71
N ARG A 15 -6.74 2.91 -9.18
CA ARG A 15 -6.49 4.29 -8.74
C ARG A 15 -6.85 4.55 -7.26
N THR A 16 -7.71 3.73 -6.67
CA THR A 16 -8.04 3.80 -5.23
C THR A 16 -6.86 3.35 -4.39
N ASP A 17 -6.16 2.31 -4.85
CA ASP A 17 -5.00 1.75 -4.17
C ASP A 17 -3.85 2.76 -4.20
N ASP A 18 -3.62 3.39 -5.36
CA ASP A 18 -2.63 4.48 -5.49
C ASP A 18 -2.83 5.57 -4.44
N ARG A 19 -4.09 5.99 -4.24
CA ARG A 19 -4.41 7.07 -3.29
C ARG A 19 -4.03 6.69 -1.87
N PHE A 20 -4.40 5.49 -1.43
CA PHE A 20 -4.13 5.04 -0.07
C PHE A 20 -2.66 4.66 0.13
N LEU A 21 -2.10 3.87 -0.79
CA LEU A 21 -0.77 3.28 -0.66
C LEU A 21 0.36 4.29 -0.81
N SER A 22 0.21 5.34 -1.64
CA SER A 22 1.33 6.26 -1.89
C SER A 22 1.83 6.92 -0.59
N GLY A 23 0.92 7.48 0.22
CA GLY A 23 1.29 8.09 1.50
C GLY A 23 1.74 7.06 2.53
N LEU A 24 1.06 5.90 2.59
CA LEU A 24 1.38 4.83 3.54
C LEU A 24 2.78 4.23 3.29
N LEU A 25 3.12 3.90 2.05
CA LEU A 25 4.39 3.27 1.69
C LEU A 25 5.56 4.23 1.84
N LEU A 26 5.36 5.52 1.56
CA LEU A 26 6.36 6.55 1.84
C LEU A 26 6.66 6.62 3.34
N ARG A 27 5.62 6.76 4.17
CA ARG A 27 5.75 6.81 5.64
C ARG A 27 6.37 5.55 6.21
N LEU A 28 5.95 4.38 5.75
CA LEU A 28 6.52 3.09 6.18
C LEU A 28 8.02 3.03 5.86
N THR A 29 8.41 3.43 4.65
CA THR A 29 9.83 3.38 4.26
C THR A 29 10.66 4.40 5.04
N GLN A 30 10.14 5.60 5.29
CA GLN A 30 10.79 6.60 6.14
C GLN A 30 11.00 6.08 7.57
N ASP A 31 9.97 5.45 8.14
CA ASP A 31 10.02 4.86 9.49
C ASP A 31 11.03 3.71 9.57
N VAL A 32 11.07 2.84 8.56
CA VAL A 32 12.05 1.74 8.47
C VAL A 32 13.49 2.24 8.33
N CYS A 33 13.70 3.29 7.54
CA CYS A 33 15.02 3.89 7.34
C CYS A 33 15.49 4.79 8.50
N ALA A 34 14.63 5.06 9.49
CA ALA A 34 14.93 5.90 10.67
C ALA A 34 15.56 7.28 10.34
N GLY A 35 15.29 7.83 9.14
CA GLY A 35 15.83 9.12 8.70
C GLY A 35 17.25 9.09 8.12
N ASP A 36 17.88 7.92 7.95
CA ASP A 36 19.24 7.79 7.39
C ASP A 36 19.31 8.00 5.87
N VAL A 37 18.17 8.24 5.22
CA VAL A 37 18.00 8.25 3.76
C VAL A 37 17.16 9.44 3.36
N GLU A 38 17.63 10.18 2.36
CA GLU A 38 16.82 11.21 1.72
C GLU A 38 15.87 10.55 0.72
N MET A 39 14.60 10.91 0.77
CA MET A 39 13.56 10.26 -0.03
C MET A 39 12.87 11.27 -0.91
N ALA A 40 12.43 10.82 -2.09
CA ALA A 40 11.52 11.61 -2.91
C ALA A 40 10.24 11.94 -2.12
N GLU A 41 9.66 13.11 -2.39
CA GLU A 41 8.44 13.58 -1.71
C GLU A 41 7.23 12.68 -1.97
N GLN A 42 7.25 11.90 -3.05
CA GLN A 42 6.13 11.06 -3.49
C GLN A 42 6.60 9.73 -4.05
N VAL A 43 5.73 8.73 -3.97
CA VAL A 43 5.91 7.43 -4.64
C VAL A 43 5.51 7.59 -6.11
N LEU A 44 6.41 7.24 -7.03
CA LEU A 44 6.16 7.29 -8.47
C LEU A 44 5.15 6.19 -8.87
N ALA A 45 3.93 6.58 -9.25
CA ALA A 45 2.97 5.64 -9.82
C ALA A 45 3.39 5.20 -11.23
N LEU A 46 3.53 3.90 -11.45
CA LEU A 46 3.83 3.30 -12.75
C LEU A 46 2.52 2.90 -13.44
N ALA A 47 2.29 3.43 -14.63
CA ALA A 47 1.10 3.11 -15.41
C ALA A 47 1.15 1.68 -15.98
N ASP A 48 0.01 0.97 -15.97
CA ASP A 48 -0.14 -0.27 -16.73
C ASP A 48 -0.11 0.06 -18.24
N PRO A 49 0.82 -0.51 -19.03
CA PRO A 49 0.89 -0.27 -20.47
C PRO A 49 -0.34 -0.77 -21.25
N GLY A 50 -1.23 -1.56 -20.63
CA GLY A 50 -2.64 -1.71 -21.03
C GLY A 50 -2.97 -2.37 -22.37
N SER A 51 -1.98 -2.72 -23.20
CA SER A 51 -2.24 -3.38 -24.48
C SER A 51 -2.31 -4.92 -24.31
N PRO A 52 -3.25 -5.62 -24.98
CA PRO A 52 -3.26 -7.09 -25.04
C PRO A 52 -1.96 -7.70 -25.59
N SER A 53 -1.21 -6.93 -26.40
CA SER A 53 0.12 -7.33 -26.90
C SER A 53 1.24 -7.17 -25.87
N SER A 54 0.99 -6.54 -24.72
CA SER A 54 1.98 -6.30 -23.65
C SER A 54 2.25 -7.53 -22.77
N GLY A 55 1.66 -8.67 -23.10
CA GLY A 55 1.91 -9.93 -22.42
C GLY A 55 1.16 -10.07 -21.09
N THR A 56 1.66 -10.99 -20.26
CA THR A 56 1.09 -11.30 -18.95
C THR A 56 1.19 -10.11 -17.99
N ARG A 57 0.53 -10.18 -16.83
CA ARG A 57 0.64 -9.14 -15.79
C ARG A 57 2.10 -8.86 -15.39
N HIS A 58 2.89 -9.91 -15.20
CA HIS A 58 4.29 -9.77 -14.79
C HIS A 58 5.17 -9.17 -15.88
N ASP A 59 4.87 -9.43 -17.16
CA ASP A 59 5.55 -8.79 -18.29
C ASP A 59 5.26 -7.29 -18.34
N ARG A 60 4.00 -6.90 -18.09
CA ARG A 60 3.59 -5.48 -18.03
C ARG A 60 4.25 -4.74 -16.87
N ILE A 61 4.37 -5.37 -15.70
CA ILE A 61 5.11 -4.80 -14.57
C ILE A 61 6.58 -4.60 -14.94
N LEU A 62 7.23 -5.61 -15.54
CA LEU A 62 8.62 -5.52 -15.97
C LEU A 62 8.82 -4.44 -17.05
N GLN A 63 7.88 -4.29 -17.98
CA GLN A 63 7.89 -3.27 -19.01
C GLN A 63 7.81 -1.87 -18.40
N ALA A 64 6.85 -1.63 -17.50
CA ALA A 64 6.70 -0.36 -16.81
C ALA A 64 7.95 -0.02 -15.96
N ALA A 65 8.46 -1.00 -15.22
CA ALA A 65 9.68 -0.87 -14.42
C ALA A 65 10.91 -0.55 -15.29
N THR A 66 10.99 -1.13 -16.48
CA THR A 66 12.05 -0.86 -17.46
C THR A 66 11.94 0.53 -18.08
N ALA A 67 10.73 0.97 -18.40
CA ALA A 67 10.49 2.32 -18.91
C ALA A 67 10.86 3.40 -17.88
N ALA A 68 10.65 3.13 -16.59
CA ALA A 68 11.01 4.01 -15.49
C ALA A 68 12.42 3.74 -14.90
N ARG A 69 13.30 3.04 -15.64
CA ARG A 69 14.64 2.66 -15.13
C ARG A 69 15.42 3.87 -14.63
N GLY A 70 15.94 3.77 -13.41
CA GLY A 70 16.73 4.83 -12.76
C GLY A 70 15.89 5.83 -11.97
N ALA A 71 14.57 5.87 -12.19
CA ALA A 71 13.65 6.71 -11.43
C ALA A 71 13.17 6.05 -10.12
N TRP A 72 13.55 4.80 -9.86
CA TRP A 72 13.17 4.05 -8.67
C TRP A 72 14.27 3.07 -8.24
N GLN A 73 14.26 2.72 -6.96
CA GLN A 73 15.13 1.72 -6.34
C GLN A 73 14.31 0.64 -5.62
N ILE A 74 13.15 1.00 -5.09
CA ILE A 74 12.14 0.06 -4.59
C ILE A 74 10.89 0.24 -5.44
N LEU A 75 10.41 -0.86 -6.03
CA LEU A 75 9.13 -0.93 -6.72
C LEU A 75 8.16 -1.78 -5.88
N PHE A 76 7.16 -1.13 -5.31
CA PHE A 76 6.04 -1.81 -4.69
C PHE A 76 5.12 -2.38 -5.77
N VAL A 77 4.86 -3.68 -5.69
CA VAL A 77 3.96 -4.40 -6.59
C VAL A 77 2.72 -4.79 -5.80
N HIS A 78 1.61 -4.11 -6.08
CA HIS A 78 0.35 -4.33 -5.38
C HIS A 78 -0.54 -5.34 -6.11
N ALA A 79 -1.21 -6.19 -5.33
CA ALA A 79 -2.33 -6.99 -5.76
C ALA A 79 -3.29 -7.19 -4.58
N ASP A 80 -4.57 -6.83 -4.74
CA ASP A 80 -5.60 -7.14 -3.75
C ASP A 80 -5.71 -8.66 -3.64
N ALA A 81 -5.57 -9.27 -2.47
CA ALA A 81 -5.92 -10.68 -2.32
C ALA A 81 -7.43 -10.84 -2.26
N ASP A 82 -8.03 -11.90 -2.80
CA ASP A 82 -9.40 -12.22 -2.40
C ASP A 82 -9.38 -12.82 -0.97
N ALA A 83 -9.99 -13.99 -0.78
CA ALA A 83 -9.89 -14.73 0.48
C ALA A 83 -8.52 -15.40 0.68
N ASP A 84 -7.68 -15.45 -0.36
CA ASP A 84 -6.43 -16.22 -0.38
C ASP A 84 -5.24 -15.33 -0.76
N ALA A 85 -4.59 -14.78 0.27
CA ALA A 85 -3.40 -13.94 0.12
C ALA A 85 -2.20 -14.71 -0.43
N ASN A 86 -2.04 -15.99 -0.09
CA ASN A 86 -0.92 -16.79 -0.57
C ASN A 86 -1.02 -17.04 -2.06
N ARG A 87 -2.23 -17.35 -2.56
CA ARG A 87 -2.47 -17.51 -3.99
C ARG A 87 -2.32 -16.18 -4.75
N ALA A 88 -2.87 -15.09 -4.21
CA ALA A 88 -2.71 -13.77 -4.82
C ALA A 88 -1.22 -13.40 -4.95
N ARG A 89 -0.44 -13.65 -3.90
CA ARG A 89 1.01 -13.44 -3.87
C ARG A 89 1.72 -14.29 -4.92
N SER A 90 1.52 -15.60 -4.93
CA SER A 90 2.24 -16.53 -5.79
C SER A 90 1.90 -16.38 -7.27
N GLU A 91 0.67 -16.00 -7.60
CA GLU A 91 0.21 -15.86 -8.99
C GLU A 91 0.44 -14.44 -9.56
N ARG A 92 0.27 -13.39 -8.75
CA ARG A 92 0.24 -12.00 -9.25
C ARG A 92 1.42 -11.13 -8.83
N VAL A 93 2.19 -11.52 -7.82
CA VAL A 93 3.28 -10.71 -7.28
C VAL A 93 4.63 -11.38 -7.48
N ASP A 94 4.82 -12.60 -6.96
CA ASP A 94 6.13 -13.27 -6.95
C ASP A 94 6.75 -13.45 -8.35
N PRO A 95 6.00 -13.78 -9.42
CA PRO A 95 6.57 -13.85 -10.77
C PRO A 95 7.16 -12.51 -11.23
N ALA A 96 6.50 -11.39 -10.90
CA ALA A 96 7.01 -10.06 -11.22
C ALA A 96 8.26 -9.73 -10.39
N LEU A 97 8.25 -10.05 -9.09
CA LEU A 97 9.42 -9.83 -8.22
C LEU A 97 10.66 -10.60 -8.71
N ALA A 98 10.48 -11.84 -9.17
CA ALA A 98 11.55 -12.64 -9.75
C ALA A 98 12.13 -12.01 -11.03
N LEU A 99 11.26 -11.55 -11.94
CA LEU A 99 11.68 -10.85 -13.16
C LEU A 99 12.41 -9.54 -12.85
N LEU A 100 11.92 -8.74 -11.91
CA LEU A 100 12.56 -7.50 -11.47
C LEU A 100 13.95 -7.80 -10.90
N LYS A 101 14.08 -8.78 -10.01
CA LYS A 101 15.36 -9.19 -9.43
C LYS A 101 16.36 -9.64 -10.49
N GLN A 102 15.91 -10.44 -11.47
CA GLN A 102 16.76 -10.87 -12.59
C GLN A 102 17.22 -9.69 -13.45
N ARG A 103 16.33 -8.71 -13.71
CA ARG A 103 16.60 -7.59 -14.61
C ARG A 103 17.44 -6.47 -14.00
N PHE A 104 17.22 -6.14 -12.73
CA PHE A 104 17.78 -4.96 -12.08
C PHE A 104 18.79 -5.29 -10.98
N GLY A 105 18.78 -6.51 -10.43
CA GLY A 105 19.61 -6.88 -9.29
C GLY A 105 19.41 -5.93 -8.10
N LEU A 106 20.49 -5.60 -7.38
CA LEU A 106 20.44 -4.69 -6.23
C LEU A 106 20.19 -3.21 -6.59
N LYS A 107 20.13 -2.85 -7.88
CA LYS A 107 19.85 -1.47 -8.31
C LYS A 107 18.36 -1.14 -8.31
N GLY A 108 17.50 -2.16 -8.25
CA GLY A 108 16.05 -2.01 -8.25
C GLY A 108 15.40 -3.29 -7.74
N LEU A 109 14.86 -3.28 -6.53
CA LEU A 109 14.19 -4.43 -5.92
C LEU A 109 12.68 -4.23 -5.92
N GLY A 110 11.95 -5.31 -6.17
CA GLY A 110 10.51 -5.34 -5.99
C GLY A 110 10.15 -5.71 -4.54
N VAL A 111 9.05 -5.17 -4.03
CA VAL A 111 8.45 -5.52 -2.74
C VAL A 111 6.96 -5.76 -2.93
N GLY A 112 6.44 -6.90 -2.47
CA GLY A 112 5.03 -7.24 -2.61
C GLY A 112 4.12 -6.54 -1.62
N VAL A 113 3.03 -5.93 -2.11
CA VAL A 113 1.95 -5.33 -1.30
C VAL A 113 0.68 -6.14 -1.52
N VAL A 114 0.36 -7.05 -0.59
CA VAL A 114 -0.78 -7.97 -0.72
C VAL A 114 -1.67 -7.88 0.51
N PRO A 115 -2.62 -6.93 0.58
CA PRO A 115 -3.60 -6.90 1.65
C PRO A 115 -4.54 -8.12 1.55
N VAL A 116 -4.99 -8.66 2.69
CA VAL A 116 -6.11 -9.62 2.70
C VAL A 116 -7.38 -8.88 2.29
N ARG A 117 -8.08 -9.35 1.26
CA ARG A 117 -9.20 -8.65 0.59
C ARG A 117 -8.79 -7.41 -0.19
N ASN A 118 -8.43 -6.34 0.51
CA ASN A 118 -8.08 -5.07 -0.11
C ASN A 118 -7.46 -4.09 0.88
N CYS A 119 -6.87 -3.01 0.35
CA CYS A 119 -6.24 -1.97 1.15
C CYS A 119 -7.19 -1.30 2.16
N GLU A 120 -8.51 -1.29 1.90
CA GLU A 120 -9.50 -0.75 2.85
C GLU A 120 -9.50 -1.51 4.18
N ALA A 121 -9.10 -2.79 4.21
CA ALA A 121 -8.88 -3.52 5.46
C ALA A 121 -7.82 -2.83 6.34
N TRP A 122 -6.74 -2.32 5.75
CA TRP A 122 -5.71 -1.59 6.48
C TRP A 122 -6.23 -0.24 6.98
N ALA A 123 -7.06 0.46 6.20
CA ALA A 123 -7.71 1.70 6.67
C ALA A 123 -8.60 1.46 7.90
N LEU A 124 -9.28 0.31 7.97
CA LEU A 124 -10.14 -0.08 9.10
C LEU A 124 -9.39 -0.48 10.37
N ALA A 125 -8.06 -0.66 10.30
CA ALA A 125 -7.25 -1.07 11.45
C ALA A 125 -7.06 0.05 12.49
N ASP A 126 -7.25 1.30 12.09
CA ASP A 126 -7.06 2.50 12.92
C ASP A 126 -8.35 3.34 12.98
N GLY A 127 -9.16 3.07 14.00
CA GLY A 127 -10.38 3.84 14.25
C GLY A 127 -10.11 5.31 14.60
N ASP A 128 -8.94 5.64 15.13
CA ASP A 128 -8.58 7.02 15.48
C ASP A 128 -8.28 7.83 14.23
N ALA A 129 -7.54 7.25 13.27
CA ALA A 129 -7.33 7.84 11.95
C ALA A 129 -8.66 8.06 11.22
N LEU A 130 -9.56 7.06 11.22
CA LEU A 130 -10.89 7.22 10.62
C LEU A 130 -11.67 8.37 11.24
N ARG A 131 -11.66 8.50 12.57
CA ARG A 131 -12.34 9.60 13.27
C ARG A 131 -11.77 10.97 12.92
N ARG A 132 -10.44 11.10 12.83
CA ARG A 132 -9.78 12.35 12.41
C ARG A 132 -10.13 12.70 10.97
N VAL A 133 -9.97 11.77 10.04
CA VAL A 133 -10.22 11.99 8.61
C VAL A 133 -11.69 12.25 8.31
N PHE A 134 -12.61 11.56 8.98
CA PHE A 134 -14.04 11.76 8.81
C PHE A 134 -14.58 12.95 9.62
N GLY A 135 -13.79 13.50 10.55
CA GLY A 135 -14.20 14.62 11.39
C GLY A 135 -15.33 14.26 12.35
N THR A 136 -15.28 13.07 12.95
CA THR A 136 -16.35 12.52 13.80
C THR A 136 -15.86 12.12 15.19
N ARG A 137 -16.80 12.09 16.15
CA ARG A 137 -16.59 11.61 17.53
C ARG A 137 -17.26 10.26 17.79
N LEU A 138 -17.86 9.64 16.76
CA LEU A 138 -18.44 8.31 16.87
C LEU A 138 -17.36 7.29 17.24
N ASP A 139 -17.64 6.45 18.22
CA ASP A 139 -16.73 5.36 18.61
C ASP A 139 -16.69 4.24 17.56
N ASN A 140 -15.82 3.25 17.78
CA ASN A 140 -15.66 2.12 16.87
C ASN A 140 -16.96 1.33 16.70
N GLN A 141 -17.76 1.17 17.76
CA GLN A 141 -19.01 0.44 17.68
C GLN A 141 -20.02 1.17 16.78
N ALA A 142 -20.17 2.47 16.96
CA ALA A 142 -21.06 3.31 16.16
C ALA A 142 -20.61 3.44 14.69
N LEU A 143 -19.31 3.32 14.43
CA LEU A 143 -18.75 3.28 13.08
C LEU A 143 -18.74 1.87 12.46
N GLY A 144 -19.08 0.81 13.22
CA GLY A 144 -19.03 -0.58 12.75
C GLY A 144 -17.61 -1.10 12.51
N LEU A 145 -16.62 -0.57 13.24
CA LEU A 145 -15.21 -0.93 13.12
C LEU A 145 -14.87 -2.14 13.99
N PRO A 146 -13.84 -2.93 13.61
CA PRO A 146 -13.37 -4.04 14.43
C PRO A 146 -12.85 -3.55 15.80
N ALA A 147 -12.90 -4.44 16.79
CA ALA A 147 -12.42 -4.14 18.14
C ALA A 147 -10.89 -4.12 18.22
N THR A 148 -10.21 -4.85 17.31
CA THR A 148 -8.75 -4.93 17.26
C THR A 148 -8.25 -4.82 15.81
N PRO A 149 -7.03 -4.29 15.57
CA PRO A 149 -6.46 -4.18 14.22
C PRO A 149 -6.44 -5.51 13.47
N LYS A 150 -6.08 -6.61 14.14
CA LYS A 150 -5.96 -7.96 13.55
C LYS A 150 -7.26 -8.46 12.89
N GLN A 151 -8.41 -8.04 13.42
CA GLN A 151 -9.70 -8.52 12.93
C GLN A 151 -10.06 -8.01 11.53
N VAL A 152 -9.36 -6.99 11.01
CA VAL A 152 -9.61 -6.46 9.66
C VAL A 152 -9.44 -7.52 8.57
N GLU A 153 -8.53 -8.48 8.75
CA GLU A 153 -8.29 -9.55 7.76
C GLU A 153 -9.44 -10.58 7.73
N SER A 154 -10.32 -10.58 8.73
CA SER A 154 -11.52 -11.43 8.78
C SER A 154 -12.75 -10.77 8.14
N ILE A 155 -12.67 -9.48 7.78
CA ILE A 155 -13.78 -8.76 7.16
C ILE A 155 -13.93 -9.24 5.71
N SER A 156 -15.12 -9.72 5.35
CA SER A 156 -15.38 -10.26 4.01
C SER A 156 -15.40 -9.19 2.92
N ASP A 157 -15.88 -7.99 3.25
CA ASP A 157 -15.94 -6.84 2.35
C ASP A 157 -15.51 -5.55 3.08
N PRO A 158 -14.21 -5.26 3.15
CA PRO A 158 -13.71 -4.07 3.84
C PRO A 158 -14.12 -2.77 3.16
N LYS A 159 -14.35 -2.78 1.83
CA LYS A 159 -14.86 -1.60 1.09
C LYS A 159 -16.26 -1.23 1.58
N GLN A 160 -17.14 -2.22 1.75
CA GLN A 160 -18.48 -1.98 2.28
C GLN A 160 -18.44 -1.46 3.72
N VAL A 161 -17.59 -2.04 4.59
CA VAL A 161 -17.46 -1.59 5.98
C VAL A 161 -16.94 -0.15 6.05
N LEU A 162 -15.93 0.20 5.26
CA LEU A 162 -15.38 1.54 5.21
C LEU A 162 -16.41 2.58 4.71
N GLU A 163 -17.18 2.23 3.67
CA GLU A 163 -18.26 3.06 3.15
C GLU A 163 -19.40 3.22 4.17
N ALA A 164 -19.74 2.16 4.92
CA ALA A 164 -20.76 2.21 5.98
C ALA A 164 -20.31 3.11 7.15
N ALA A 165 -19.05 2.98 7.58
CA ALA A 165 -18.45 3.85 8.60
C ALA A 165 -18.49 5.32 8.17
N PHE A 166 -18.17 5.62 6.91
CA PHE A 166 -18.28 6.97 6.35
C PHE A 166 -19.73 7.47 6.33
N LYS A 167 -20.70 6.64 5.93
CA LYS A 167 -22.13 7.01 5.95
C LYS A 167 -22.68 7.24 7.35
N ALA A 168 -22.19 6.51 8.35
CA ALA A 168 -22.59 6.67 9.75
C ALA A 168 -22.29 8.09 10.28
N THR A 169 -21.30 8.79 9.71
CA THR A 169 -20.98 10.17 10.06
C THR A 169 -21.97 11.19 9.47
N ARG A 170 -22.99 10.74 8.72
CA ARG A 170 -23.99 11.56 8.02
C ARG A 170 -23.35 12.68 7.19
N PRO A 171 -22.45 12.35 6.25
CA PRO A 171 -21.78 13.36 5.44
C PRO A 171 -22.81 14.16 4.63
N SER A 172 -22.56 15.46 4.44
CA SER A 172 -23.46 16.35 3.71
C SER A 172 -22.76 17.07 2.55
N GLY A 173 -23.56 17.64 1.64
CA GLY A 173 -23.09 18.57 0.62
C GLY A 173 -22.03 17.99 -0.32
N ARG A 174 -20.86 18.63 -0.37
CA ARG A 174 -19.73 18.20 -1.23
C ARG A 174 -19.10 16.90 -0.73
N HIS A 175 -19.06 16.68 0.58
CA HIS A 175 -18.44 15.49 1.18
C HIS A 175 -19.22 14.22 0.90
N ALA A 176 -20.56 14.29 0.97
CA ALA A 176 -21.43 13.16 0.60
C ALA A 176 -21.23 12.74 -0.87
N ARG A 177 -21.14 13.73 -1.78
CA ARG A 177 -20.94 13.50 -3.21
C ARG A 177 -19.57 12.92 -3.56
N ALA A 178 -18.54 13.29 -2.81
CA ALA A 178 -17.18 12.82 -3.04
C ALA A 178 -16.96 11.38 -2.54
N GLY A 179 -17.77 10.92 -1.58
CA GLY A 179 -17.68 9.57 -1.02
C GLY A 179 -16.38 9.29 -0.26
N VAL A 180 -16.24 8.06 0.23
CA VAL A 180 -15.06 7.65 1.01
C VAL A 180 -13.79 7.59 0.16
N ALA A 181 -13.90 7.34 -1.14
CA ALA A 181 -12.79 7.30 -2.08
C ALA A 181 -11.97 8.62 -2.14
N SER A 182 -12.58 9.75 -1.76
CA SER A 182 -11.90 11.05 -1.64
C SER A 182 -11.05 11.20 -0.37
N ARG A 183 -11.20 10.27 0.59
CA ARG A 183 -10.51 10.25 1.88
C ARG A 183 -9.33 9.30 1.93
N LEU A 184 -9.21 8.41 0.95
CA LEU A 184 -8.18 7.36 0.93
C LEU A 184 -6.75 7.91 1.04
N THR A 185 -6.45 9.03 0.39
CA THR A 185 -5.14 9.69 0.52
C THR A 185 -4.84 10.08 1.96
N GLN A 186 -5.77 10.81 2.59
CA GLN A 186 -5.60 11.24 3.97
C GLN A 186 -5.57 10.04 4.94
N LEU A 187 -6.34 8.97 4.66
CA LEU A 187 -6.29 7.74 5.46
C LEU A 187 -4.91 7.06 5.39
N GLY A 188 -4.30 6.97 4.21
CA GLY A 188 -2.95 6.44 4.06
C GLY A 188 -1.88 7.29 4.77
N GLU A 189 -2.10 8.60 4.83
CA GLU A 189 -1.23 9.57 5.53
C GLU A 189 -1.44 9.59 7.05
N GLU A 190 -2.56 9.10 7.57
CA GLU A 190 -2.89 9.17 9.01
C GLU A 190 -2.91 7.83 9.73
N VAL A 191 -3.13 6.71 9.03
CA VAL A 191 -3.19 5.38 9.65
C VAL A 191 -1.89 5.09 10.42
N SER A 192 -2.02 4.52 11.62
CA SER A 192 -0.89 4.16 12.48
C SER A 192 -0.13 2.95 11.94
N LEU A 193 1.18 3.13 11.71
CA LEU A 193 2.07 2.02 11.33
C LEU A 193 2.16 0.96 12.43
N ASP A 194 2.09 1.35 13.71
CA ASP A 194 2.17 0.40 14.84
C ASP A 194 0.91 -0.45 14.98
N LEU A 195 -0.28 0.09 14.63
CA LEU A 195 -1.49 -0.71 14.54
C LEU A 195 -1.44 -1.63 13.33
N LEU A 196 -0.97 -1.13 12.18
CA LEU A 196 -0.82 -1.94 10.97
C LEU A 196 0.18 -3.07 11.13
N ARG A 197 1.28 -2.89 11.87
CA ARG A 197 2.23 -3.98 12.20
C ARG A 197 1.60 -5.15 12.96
N GLN A 198 0.44 -4.95 13.57
CA GLN A 198 -0.30 -6.04 14.20
C GLN A 198 -1.08 -6.87 13.18
N VAL A 199 -1.34 -6.35 11.98
CA VAL A 199 -2.03 -7.01 10.86
C VAL A 199 -1.04 -7.87 10.07
N SER A 200 -1.34 -9.16 9.89
CA SER A 200 -0.38 -10.15 9.40
C SER A 200 0.17 -9.81 8.02
N ALA A 201 -0.69 -9.45 7.07
CA ALA A 201 -0.31 -9.09 5.71
C ALA A 201 0.55 -7.82 5.66
N PHE A 202 0.26 -6.84 6.51
CA PHE A 202 1.08 -5.62 6.60
C PHE A 202 2.43 -5.90 7.27
N SER A 203 2.47 -6.73 8.31
CA SER A 203 3.73 -7.17 8.93
C SER A 203 4.63 -7.93 7.94
N ALA A 204 4.04 -8.68 6.99
CA ALA A 204 4.78 -9.33 5.91
C ALA A 204 5.39 -8.29 4.95
N LEU A 205 4.63 -7.27 4.56
CA LEU A 205 5.13 -6.13 3.77
C LEU A 205 6.29 -5.41 4.48
N ASP A 206 6.13 -5.05 5.76
CA ASP A 206 7.18 -4.37 6.55
C ASP A 206 8.47 -5.21 6.61
N SER A 207 8.33 -6.52 6.85
CA SER A 207 9.47 -7.44 6.89
C SER A 207 10.18 -7.56 5.53
N GLU A 208 9.43 -7.65 4.44
CA GLU A 208 10.00 -7.73 3.09
C GLU A 208 10.70 -6.44 2.68
N LEU A 209 10.10 -5.28 2.99
CA LEU A 209 10.72 -3.98 2.75
C LEU A 209 12.05 -3.87 3.51
N ARG A 210 12.08 -4.27 4.79
CA ARG A 210 13.33 -4.31 5.58
C ARG A 210 14.39 -5.19 4.93
N GLN A 211 14.01 -6.38 4.46
CA GLN A 211 14.94 -7.28 3.77
C GLN A 211 15.47 -6.70 2.46
N ALA A 212 14.61 -6.04 1.67
CA ALA A 212 15.03 -5.38 0.44
C ALA A 212 16.02 -4.26 0.73
N LEU A 213 15.71 -3.37 1.68
CA LEU A 213 16.59 -2.27 2.07
C LEU A 213 17.91 -2.75 2.67
N ALA A 214 17.90 -3.80 3.51
CA ALA A 214 19.10 -4.43 4.03
C ALA A 214 19.98 -5.03 2.92
N SER A 215 19.37 -5.69 1.93
CA SER A 215 20.09 -6.23 0.76
C SER A 215 20.76 -5.15 -0.09
N MET A 216 20.18 -3.95 -0.11
CA MET A 216 20.75 -2.75 -0.74
C MET A 216 21.77 -2.03 0.15
N HIS A 217 22.05 -2.56 1.35
CA HIS A 217 22.90 -1.98 2.39
C HIS A 217 22.40 -0.61 2.86
N ILE A 218 21.12 -0.31 2.71
CA ILE A 218 20.50 0.94 3.17
C ILE A 218 20.32 0.89 4.69
N LEU A 219 19.78 -0.21 5.21
CA LEU A 219 19.76 -0.48 6.64
C LEU A 219 21.13 -1.05 7.05
N ARG A 220 21.62 -0.64 8.23
CA ARG A 220 22.84 -1.18 8.85
C ARG A 220 22.54 -2.38 9.70
#